data_AF-A0AAD5PTZ7-F1
#
_entry.id   AF-A0AAD5PTZ7-F1
#
_cell.length_a   1.000
_cell.length_b   1.000
_cell.length_c   1.000
_cell.angle_alpha   90.00
_cell.angle_beta   90.00
_cell.angle_gamma   90.00
#
_symmetry.space_group_name_H-M   'P 1'
#
loop_
_entity.id
_entity.type
_entity.pdbx_description
1 polymer ?
#
loop_
_entity_poly.entity_id
_entity_poly.type
_entity_poly.pdbx_seq_one_letter_code
_entity_poly.pdbx_strand_id
1 'polypeptide(L)'
;MFDIIRTDVSLSEWDSLLFTVHWPPGHTCILPEHHVWTVHGIWPNQDGKEGPFFCNRTWIFDPDQLGTLRPQLLKVWPNIHGNDTDDSLWKHEWEKHGTCAALDPKFGSEELYFNQGIQWVKNYHMTKILSQHMIVPSMSTRYNVTLIHKALKDVIGAVPSLSCEYDKDTGNIYLSEIRLCFQRDMVLVDCKHNQQLGGVQSATNCPTNKLIIYPGKASFIKTSRQHKRMFHQKAHNHLKNNSK
;
A
#
# COMPACT_ATOMS: atom_id res chain seq x y z
N MET A 1 -42.16 34.60 -6.57
CA MET A 1 -40.88 34.66 -5.86
C MET A 1 -41.02 33.79 -4.62
N PHE A 2 -40.64 32.53 -4.73
CA PHE A 2 -40.59 31.59 -3.60
C PHE A 2 -39.29 30.83 -3.76
N ASP A 3 -38.44 30.99 -2.74
CA ASP A 3 -37.09 30.46 -2.68
C ASP A 3 -37.10 28.94 -2.73
N ILE A 4 -36.45 28.38 -3.75
CA ILE A 4 -36.06 26.97 -3.75
C ILE A 4 -34.84 26.89 -2.84
N ILE A 5 -35.07 26.61 -1.57
CA ILE A 5 -34.04 26.15 -0.65
C ILE A 5 -33.59 24.78 -1.18
N ARG A 6 -32.37 24.72 -1.72
CA ARG A 6 -31.65 23.47 -1.98
C ARG A 6 -31.38 22.78 -0.63
N THR A 7 -32.35 22.06 -0.09
CA THR A 7 -32.13 21.09 0.98
C THR A 7 -31.87 19.72 0.39
N ASP A 8 -30.65 19.49 -0.10
CA ASP A 8 -30.06 18.14 -0.05
C ASP A 8 -28.53 18.22 -0.23
N VAL A 9 -27.84 18.77 0.77
CA VAL A 9 -26.44 18.40 0.98
C VAL A 9 -26.49 17.23 1.94
N SER A 10 -26.68 16.03 1.42
CA SER A 10 -26.26 14.81 2.10
C SER A 10 -24.82 15.03 2.55
N LEU A 11 -24.64 15.21 3.86
CA LEU A 11 -23.36 15.35 4.53
C LEU A 11 -22.58 14.05 4.28
N SER A 12 -21.79 13.97 3.21
CA SER A 12 -20.97 12.79 3.02
C SER A 12 -19.92 12.73 4.10
N GLU A 13 -19.78 11.58 4.73
CA GLU A 13 -18.84 11.38 5.83
C GLU A 13 -17.37 11.45 5.39
N TRP A 14 -17.07 11.68 4.11
CA TRP A 14 -15.72 11.80 3.56
C TRP A 14 -15.66 12.72 2.34
N ASP A 15 -14.48 13.28 2.08
CA ASP A 15 -14.21 14.31 1.06
C ASP A 15 -13.39 13.76 -0.12
N SER A 16 -12.58 12.74 0.14
CA SER A 16 -11.63 12.17 -0.80
C SER A 16 -11.46 10.66 -0.60
N LEU A 17 -10.81 10.01 -1.56
CA LEU A 17 -10.43 8.60 -1.50
C LEU A 17 -8.92 8.48 -1.64
N LEU A 18 -8.33 7.67 -0.77
CA LEU A 18 -6.93 7.28 -0.84
C LEU A 18 -6.85 5.87 -1.40
N PHE A 19 -6.31 5.72 -2.61
CA PHE A 19 -5.98 4.41 -3.14
C PHE A 19 -4.54 4.07 -2.77
N THR A 20 -4.37 3.09 -1.90
CA THR A 20 -3.10 2.73 -1.29
C THR A 20 -2.59 1.43 -1.90
N VAL A 21 -1.38 1.46 -2.46
CA VAL A 21 -0.62 0.27 -2.83
C VAL A 21 0.62 0.17 -1.96
N HIS A 22 0.91 -1.03 -1.49
CA HIS A 22 2.10 -1.31 -0.70
C HIS A 22 3.10 -2.15 -1.49
N TRP A 23 4.36 -1.99 -1.11
CA TRP A 23 5.46 -2.80 -1.58
C TRP A 23 6.00 -3.59 -0.41
N PRO A 24 6.00 -4.92 -0.48
CA PRO A 24 6.46 -5.74 0.62
C PRO A 24 7.93 -5.46 0.97
N PRO A 25 8.25 -5.26 2.26
CA PRO A 25 9.64 -5.20 2.70
C PRO A 25 10.35 -6.51 2.40
N GLY A 26 11.49 -6.44 1.70
CA GLY A 26 12.25 -7.60 1.23
C GLY A 26 12.83 -8.54 2.31
N HIS A 27 12.48 -8.35 3.59
CA HIS A 27 13.03 -9.09 4.73
C HIS A 27 12.04 -10.01 5.45
N THR A 28 10.71 -9.86 5.30
CA THR A 28 9.73 -10.62 6.12
C THR A 28 8.44 -11.04 5.40
N CYS A 29 8.22 -10.61 4.15
CA CYS A 29 6.94 -10.80 3.48
C CYS A 29 6.92 -11.97 2.48
N ILE A 30 5.76 -12.61 2.33
CA ILE A 30 5.46 -13.52 1.22
C ILE A 30 5.29 -12.64 -0.01
N LEU A 31 6.34 -12.54 -0.82
CA LEU A 31 6.31 -11.77 -2.05
C LEU A 31 5.46 -12.50 -3.09
N PRO A 32 4.50 -11.83 -3.76
CA PRO A 32 4.00 -12.32 -5.03
C PRO A 32 5.19 -12.60 -5.95
N GLU A 33 5.13 -13.70 -6.71
CA GLU A 33 6.23 -14.25 -7.51
C GLU A 33 6.93 -13.18 -8.40
N HIS A 34 6.20 -12.11 -8.72
CA HIS A 34 6.54 -11.08 -9.69
C HIS A 34 7.05 -9.74 -9.15
N HIS A 35 7.22 -9.52 -7.83
CA HIS A 35 7.70 -8.22 -7.31
C HIS A 35 6.84 -7.07 -7.85
N VAL A 36 5.56 -7.11 -7.48
CA VAL A 36 4.55 -6.15 -7.93
C VAL A 36 4.02 -5.40 -6.73
N TRP A 37 3.62 -4.15 -6.96
CA TRP A 37 2.82 -3.41 -6.01
C TRP A 37 1.46 -4.08 -5.87
N THR A 38 1.05 -4.34 -4.64
CA THR A 38 -0.26 -4.92 -4.32
C THR A 38 -1.12 -3.86 -3.65
N VAL A 39 -2.43 -3.98 -3.81
CA VAL A 39 -3.37 -3.10 -3.13
C VAL A 39 -3.28 -3.37 -1.63
N HIS A 40 -3.17 -2.29 -0.87
CA HIS A 40 -3.41 -2.30 0.57
C HIS A 40 -4.87 -1.96 0.83
N GLY A 41 -5.38 -0.86 0.25
CA GLY A 41 -6.78 -0.47 0.42
C GLY A 41 -7.27 0.73 -0.37
N ILE A 42 -8.58 0.96 -0.31
CA ILE A 42 -9.25 2.19 -0.77
C ILE A 42 -9.91 2.83 0.44
N TRP A 43 -9.40 3.99 0.87
CA TRP A 43 -9.79 4.57 2.14
C TRP A 43 -10.50 5.89 1.91
N PRO A 44 -11.80 5.98 2.21
CA PRO A 44 -12.48 7.25 2.42
C PRO A 44 -11.72 8.09 3.44
N ASN A 45 -11.51 9.36 3.10
CA ASN A 45 -10.72 10.29 3.90
C ASN A 45 -11.43 11.64 4.04
N GLN A 46 -11.33 12.23 5.23
CA GLN A 46 -11.74 13.60 5.54
C GLN A 46 -10.52 14.54 5.50
N ASP A 47 -10.70 15.74 4.95
CA ASP A 47 -9.61 16.72 4.96
C ASP A 47 -9.25 17.10 6.41
N GLY A 48 -7.99 16.89 6.79
CA GLY A 48 -7.47 17.20 8.13
C GLY A 48 -7.69 16.13 9.20
N LYS A 49 -8.33 14.99 8.90
CA LYS A 49 -8.54 13.87 9.84
C LYS A 49 -8.56 12.52 9.14
N GLU A 50 -7.95 11.50 9.75
CA GLU A 50 -8.06 10.13 9.25
C GLU A 50 -9.49 9.57 9.38
N GLY A 51 -9.89 8.79 8.37
CA GLY A 51 -11.21 8.16 8.31
C GLY A 51 -12.21 8.94 7.48
N PRO A 52 -13.49 8.55 7.49
CA PRO A 52 -14.19 7.82 8.55
C PRO A 52 -13.89 6.32 8.54
N PHE A 53 -14.26 5.63 9.63
CA PHE A 53 -14.06 4.20 9.82
C PHE A 53 -15.31 3.52 10.36
N PHE A 54 -15.54 2.27 9.96
CA PHE A 54 -16.63 1.42 10.46
C PHE A 54 -18.01 2.08 10.35
N CYS A 55 -18.29 2.74 9.23
CA CYS A 55 -19.49 3.55 9.03
C CYS A 55 -20.79 2.74 9.08
N ASN A 56 -20.72 1.43 8.79
CA ASN A 56 -21.85 0.54 8.98
C ASN A 56 -21.43 -0.82 9.56
N ARG A 57 -21.75 -1.06 10.84
CA ARG A 57 -21.43 -2.31 11.55
C ARG A 57 -22.35 -3.47 11.23
N THR A 58 -23.44 -3.27 10.47
CA THR A 58 -24.31 -4.36 10.03
C THR A 58 -23.92 -4.88 8.65
N TRP A 59 -23.06 -4.18 7.92
CA TRP A 59 -22.48 -4.59 6.64
C TRP A 59 -21.23 -5.43 6.88
N ILE A 60 -21.44 -6.62 7.42
CA ILE A 60 -20.39 -7.59 7.71
C ILE A 60 -19.86 -8.17 6.39
N PHE A 61 -18.55 -8.36 6.31
CA PHE A 61 -17.91 -8.98 5.15
C PHE A 61 -18.44 -10.41 4.92
N ASP A 62 -18.86 -10.68 3.70
CA ASP A 62 -19.29 -11.99 3.22
C ASP A 62 -18.47 -12.38 1.97
N PRO A 63 -17.53 -13.34 2.08
CA PRO A 63 -16.65 -13.71 0.97
C PRO A 63 -17.40 -14.23 -0.27
N ASP A 64 -18.65 -14.68 -0.12
CA ASP A 64 -19.49 -15.10 -1.26
C ASP A 64 -19.94 -13.89 -2.11
N GLN A 65 -19.99 -12.68 -1.54
CA GLN A 65 -20.29 -11.43 -2.26
C GLN A 65 -19.16 -10.97 -3.18
N LEU A 66 -17.96 -11.56 -3.06
CA LEU A 66 -16.86 -11.30 -3.98
C LEU A 66 -17.11 -11.92 -5.37
N GLY A 67 -18.03 -12.88 -5.49
CA GLY A 67 -18.38 -13.54 -6.73
C GLY A 67 -17.15 -14.03 -7.51
N THR A 68 -16.96 -13.50 -8.72
CA THR A 68 -15.86 -13.91 -9.61
C THR A 68 -14.56 -13.14 -9.39
N LEU A 69 -14.51 -12.20 -8.44
CA LEU A 69 -13.34 -11.35 -8.18
C LEU A 69 -12.24 -12.06 -7.40
N ARG A 70 -12.57 -13.10 -6.63
CA ARG A 70 -11.63 -13.77 -5.71
C ARG A 70 -10.30 -14.17 -6.37
N PRO A 71 -10.24 -14.81 -7.57
CA PRO A 71 -8.97 -15.14 -8.21
C PRO A 71 -8.11 -13.92 -8.55
N GLN A 72 -8.74 -12.77 -8.84
CA GLN A 72 -8.04 -11.52 -9.11
C GLN A 72 -7.53 -10.90 -7.81
N LEU A 73 -8.33 -10.91 -6.74
CA LEU A 73 -7.92 -10.39 -5.43
C LEU A 73 -6.71 -11.13 -4.87
N LEU A 74 -6.69 -12.47 -4.96
CA LEU A 74 -5.53 -13.29 -4.56
C LEU A 74 -4.23 -12.86 -5.27
N LYS A 75 -4.33 -12.25 -6.46
CA LYS A 75 -3.18 -11.84 -7.25
C LYS A 75 -2.74 -10.40 -6.98
N VAL A 76 -3.71 -9.49 -6.79
CA VAL A 76 -3.42 -8.04 -6.75
C VAL A 76 -3.68 -7.38 -5.41
N TRP A 77 -4.40 -8.03 -4.51
CA TRP A 77 -4.70 -7.56 -3.15
C TRP A 77 -4.45 -8.67 -2.10
N PRO A 78 -3.34 -9.44 -2.17
CA PRO A 78 -3.06 -10.48 -1.18
C PRO A 78 -2.65 -9.87 0.17
N ASN A 79 -2.79 -10.67 1.22
CA ASN A 79 -2.17 -10.42 2.50
C ASN A 79 -0.69 -10.78 2.44
N ILE A 80 0.17 -9.76 2.33
CA ILE A 80 1.62 -9.92 2.24
C ILE A 80 2.31 -10.06 3.61
N HIS A 81 1.57 -9.80 4.70
CA HIS A 81 2.03 -9.97 6.07
C HIS A 81 1.54 -11.36 6.49
N GLY A 82 2.38 -12.39 6.32
CA GLY A 82 2.04 -13.83 6.40
C GLY A 82 1.56 -14.37 7.76
N ASN A 83 0.88 -13.54 8.53
CA ASN A 83 0.38 -13.75 9.86
C ASN A 83 -1.09 -14.21 9.82
N ASP A 84 -1.78 -14.05 8.69
CA ASP A 84 -3.21 -14.34 8.51
C ASP A 84 -3.55 -14.63 7.03
N THR A 85 -4.82 -14.96 6.76
CA THR A 85 -5.39 -15.23 5.45
C THR A 85 -5.65 -13.95 4.63
N ASP A 86 -5.81 -14.11 3.32
CA ASP A 86 -6.26 -13.02 2.43
C ASP A 86 -7.67 -12.53 2.81
N ASP A 87 -8.58 -13.44 3.17
CA ASP A 87 -9.94 -13.11 3.61
C ASP A 87 -9.95 -12.24 4.88
N SER A 88 -9.00 -12.43 5.79
CA SER A 88 -8.86 -11.58 6.98
C SER A 88 -8.50 -10.13 6.62
N LEU A 89 -7.60 -9.95 5.64
CA LEU A 89 -7.30 -8.61 5.11
C LEU A 89 -8.52 -8.01 4.41
N TRP A 90 -9.19 -8.75 3.54
CA TRP A 90 -10.36 -8.24 2.81
C TRP A 90 -11.51 -7.89 3.76
N LYS A 91 -11.74 -8.72 4.78
CA LYS A 91 -12.67 -8.40 5.87
C LYS A 91 -12.31 -7.09 6.56
N HIS A 92 -11.04 -6.91 6.94
CA HIS A 92 -10.58 -5.68 7.58
C HIS A 92 -10.83 -4.46 6.70
N GLU A 93 -10.42 -4.53 5.43
CA GLU A 93 -10.55 -3.43 4.47
C GLU A 93 -12.02 -3.09 4.19
N TRP A 94 -12.88 -4.10 4.06
CA TRP A 94 -14.31 -3.88 3.88
C TRP A 94 -14.94 -3.26 5.13
N GLU A 95 -14.85 -3.93 6.28
CA GLU A 95 -15.58 -3.52 7.49
C GLU A 95 -15.14 -2.14 7.98
N LYS A 96 -13.83 -1.84 7.89
CA LYS A 96 -13.27 -0.56 8.34
C LYS A 96 -13.42 0.55 7.32
N HIS A 97 -13.17 0.31 6.03
CA HIS A 97 -13.09 1.35 5.00
C HIS A 97 -14.18 1.21 3.92
N GLY A 98 -14.41 -0.01 3.42
CA GLY A 98 -15.42 -0.31 2.41
C GLY A 98 -16.84 0.08 2.83
N THR A 99 -17.23 -0.15 4.09
CA THR A 99 -18.54 0.26 4.62
C THR A 99 -18.77 1.78 4.57
N CYS A 100 -17.70 2.57 4.64
CA CYS A 100 -17.75 4.02 4.45
C CYS A 100 -17.79 4.42 2.98
N ALA A 101 -17.03 3.71 2.13
CA ALA A 101 -17.01 3.95 0.68
C ALA A 101 -18.39 3.66 0.07
N ALA A 102 -19.04 2.58 0.53
CA ALA A 102 -20.34 2.11 0.08
C ALA A 102 -21.52 3.07 0.38
N LEU A 103 -21.28 4.16 1.12
CA LEU A 103 -22.23 5.28 1.19
C LEU A 103 -22.33 6.04 -0.15
N ASP A 104 -21.33 5.94 -1.02
CA ASP A 104 -21.43 6.34 -2.43
C ASP A 104 -21.84 5.12 -3.28
N PRO A 105 -22.93 5.23 -4.09
CA PRO A 105 -23.41 4.12 -4.91
C PRO A 105 -22.37 3.49 -5.84
N LYS A 106 -21.30 4.20 -6.22
CA LYS A 106 -20.19 3.65 -7.01
C LYS A 106 -19.47 2.49 -6.31
N PHE A 107 -19.56 2.41 -4.99
CA PHE A 107 -18.95 1.37 -4.14
C PHE A 107 -19.99 0.60 -3.32
N GLY A 108 -21.28 0.66 -3.67
CA GLY A 108 -22.40 0.24 -2.81
C GLY A 108 -22.48 -1.25 -2.46
N SER A 109 -21.49 -2.05 -2.80
CA SER A 109 -21.35 -3.46 -2.44
C SER A 109 -19.89 -3.85 -2.30
N GLU A 110 -19.62 -4.99 -1.66
CA GLU A 110 -18.28 -5.60 -1.60
C GLU A 110 -17.70 -5.78 -3.00
N GLU A 111 -18.48 -6.35 -3.92
CA GLU A 111 -18.06 -6.55 -5.30
C GLU A 111 -17.62 -5.24 -5.97
N LEU A 112 -18.42 -4.17 -5.84
CA LEU A 112 -18.09 -2.88 -6.44
C LEU A 112 -16.82 -2.27 -5.82
N TYR A 113 -16.69 -2.33 -4.49
CA TYR A 113 -15.53 -1.83 -3.77
C TYR A 113 -14.22 -2.53 -4.18
N PHE A 114 -14.23 -3.86 -4.14
CA PHE A 114 -13.06 -4.66 -4.50
C PHE A 114 -12.73 -4.59 -5.99
N ASN A 115 -13.75 -4.57 -6.86
CA ASN A 115 -13.53 -4.39 -8.29
C ASN A 115 -12.86 -3.04 -8.59
N GLN A 116 -13.23 -1.95 -7.91
CA GLN A 116 -12.58 -0.66 -8.11
C GLN A 116 -11.08 -0.70 -7.77
N GLY A 117 -10.70 -1.39 -6.69
CA GLY A 117 -9.28 -1.59 -6.34
C GLY A 117 -8.53 -2.41 -7.38
N ILE A 118 -9.16 -3.46 -7.91
CA ILE A 118 -8.62 -4.26 -9.02
C ILE A 118 -8.42 -3.39 -10.28
N GLN A 119 -9.36 -2.50 -10.61
CA GLN A 119 -9.22 -1.63 -11.78
C GLN A 119 -8.09 -0.61 -11.58
N TRP A 120 -8.03 0.02 -10.40
CA TRP A 120 -7.01 1.03 -10.11
C TRP A 120 -5.59 0.45 -10.08
N VAL A 121 -5.36 -0.73 -9.49
CA VAL A 121 -4.00 -1.32 -9.50
C VAL A 121 -3.54 -1.69 -10.91
N LYS A 122 -4.47 -2.07 -11.80
CA LYS A 122 -4.17 -2.32 -13.21
C LYS A 122 -3.85 -1.04 -13.97
N ASN A 123 -4.63 0.01 -13.76
CA ASN A 123 -4.49 1.30 -14.46
C ASN A 123 -3.26 2.08 -13.97
N TYR A 124 -3.01 2.06 -12.66
CA TYR A 124 -1.90 2.74 -12.01
C TYR A 124 -0.78 1.75 -11.65
N HIS A 125 -0.24 1.09 -12.67
CA HIS A 125 0.80 0.08 -12.50
C HIS A 125 2.14 0.72 -12.06
N MET A 126 2.33 0.89 -10.74
CA MET A 126 3.44 1.67 -10.17
C MET A 126 4.84 1.26 -10.65
N THR A 127 5.13 -0.04 -10.79
CA THR A 127 6.43 -0.47 -11.32
C THR A 127 6.69 0.05 -12.74
N LYS A 128 5.66 0.06 -13.60
CA LYS A 128 5.74 0.54 -14.98
C LYS A 128 5.82 2.06 -15.05
N ILE A 129 5.16 2.75 -14.12
CA ILE A 129 5.19 4.20 -14.02
C ILE A 129 6.60 4.66 -13.60
N LEU A 130 7.11 4.11 -12.49
CA LEU A 130 8.43 4.44 -11.96
C LEU A 130 9.56 4.10 -12.94
N SER A 131 9.45 2.99 -13.67
CA SER A 131 10.49 2.57 -14.62
C SER A 131 10.65 3.52 -15.82
N GLN A 132 9.65 4.34 -16.16
CA GLN A 132 9.77 5.37 -17.21
C GLN A 132 10.80 6.44 -16.85
N HIS A 133 11.10 6.62 -15.56
CA HIS A 133 12.15 7.49 -15.05
C HIS A 133 13.36 6.71 -14.51
N MET A 134 13.54 5.46 -14.95
CA MET A 134 14.62 4.56 -14.53
C MET A 134 14.62 4.26 -13.02
N ILE A 135 13.51 4.48 -12.32
CA ILE A 135 13.34 4.10 -10.92
C ILE A 135 12.84 2.65 -10.90
N VAL A 136 13.76 1.74 -10.62
CA VAL A 136 13.49 0.29 -10.61
C VAL A 136 13.85 -0.31 -9.25
N PRO A 137 13.20 -1.43 -8.86
CA PRO A 137 13.54 -2.14 -7.65
C PRO A 137 15.01 -2.57 -7.65
N SER A 138 15.78 -2.20 -6.62
CA SER A 138 17.19 -2.52 -6.49
C SER A 138 17.63 -2.46 -5.03
N MET A 139 18.52 -3.39 -4.63
CA MET A 139 19.15 -3.35 -3.30
C MET A 139 20.44 -2.52 -3.27
N SER A 140 20.99 -2.14 -4.43
CA SER A 140 22.23 -1.36 -4.55
C SER A 140 21.98 0.10 -4.94
N THR A 141 20.85 0.39 -5.60
CA THR A 141 20.47 1.74 -6.02
C THR A 141 19.64 2.41 -4.95
N ARG A 142 19.89 3.70 -4.71
CA ARG A 142 19.13 4.52 -3.76
C ARG A 142 18.62 5.76 -4.46
N TYR A 143 17.44 6.22 -4.07
CA TYR A 143 16.73 7.31 -4.73
C TYR A 143 16.45 8.44 -3.74
N ASN A 144 16.49 9.69 -4.23
CA ASN A 144 15.90 10.80 -3.48
C ASN A 144 14.38 10.72 -3.63
N VAL A 145 13.64 10.88 -2.54
CA VAL A 145 12.16 10.88 -2.57
C VAL A 145 11.58 11.94 -3.52
N THR A 146 12.26 13.08 -3.68
CA THR A 146 11.83 14.15 -4.60
C THR A 146 11.86 13.69 -6.06
N LEU A 147 12.82 12.84 -6.43
CA LEU A 147 12.89 12.24 -7.76
C LEU A 147 11.71 11.28 -8.00
N ILE A 148 11.32 10.51 -6.98
CA ILE A 148 10.17 9.59 -7.05
C ILE A 148 8.87 10.38 -7.19
N HIS A 149 8.66 11.44 -6.39
CA HIS A 149 7.50 12.31 -6.56
C HIS A 149 7.46 12.95 -7.95
N LYS A 150 8.60 13.43 -8.46
CA LYS A 150 8.66 14.02 -9.80
C LYS A 150 8.26 13.00 -10.87
N ALA A 151 8.83 11.78 -10.82
CA ALA A 151 8.50 10.72 -11.77
C ALA A 151 7.01 10.34 -11.74
N LEU A 152 6.44 10.23 -10.54
CA LEU A 152 5.00 9.97 -10.38
C LEU A 152 4.16 11.12 -10.94
N LYS A 153 4.50 12.37 -10.62
CA LYS A 153 3.80 13.55 -11.13
C LYS A 153 3.84 13.64 -12.65
N ASP A 154 5.01 13.43 -13.24
CA ASP A 154 5.22 13.55 -14.69
C ASP A 154 4.37 12.53 -15.48
N VAL A 155 4.16 11.32 -14.94
CA VAL A 155 3.44 10.24 -15.64
C VAL A 155 1.95 10.19 -15.27
N ILE A 156 1.62 10.38 -14.00
CA ILE A 156 0.26 10.24 -13.47
C ILE A 156 -0.52 11.56 -13.58
N GLY A 157 0.18 12.70 -13.57
CA GLY A 157 -0.42 14.04 -13.59
C GLY A 157 -0.80 14.59 -12.21
N ALA A 158 -0.57 13.84 -11.13
CA ALA A 158 -0.80 14.26 -9.75
C ALA A 158 0.35 13.80 -8.84
N VAL A 159 0.51 14.45 -7.69
CA VAL A 159 1.53 14.14 -6.68
C VAL A 159 0.98 13.15 -5.64
N PRO A 160 1.44 11.88 -5.62
CA PRO A 160 1.01 10.90 -4.63
C PRO A 160 1.65 11.11 -3.27
N SER A 161 1.05 10.55 -2.22
CA SER A 161 1.69 10.38 -0.92
C SER A 161 2.67 9.20 -0.96
N LEU A 162 3.85 9.35 -0.35
CA LEU A 162 4.85 8.28 -0.24
C LEU A 162 5.10 7.90 1.21
N SER A 163 5.09 6.61 1.52
CA SER A 163 5.46 6.09 2.84
C SER A 163 6.76 5.30 2.77
N CYS A 164 7.58 5.46 3.79
CA CYS A 164 8.81 4.74 4.01
C CYS A 164 8.81 4.00 5.35
N GLU A 165 9.42 2.82 5.33
CA GLU A 165 9.73 2.02 6.51
C GLU A 165 11.21 2.15 6.89
N TYR A 166 11.47 2.25 8.18
CA TYR A 166 12.81 2.40 8.74
C TYR A 166 13.24 1.09 9.38
N ASP A 167 14.30 0.49 8.84
CA ASP A 167 14.95 -0.66 9.44
C ASP A 167 15.98 -0.16 10.47
N LYS A 168 15.66 -0.40 11.74
CA LYS A 168 16.48 0.05 12.87
C LYS A 168 17.82 -0.68 12.96
N ASP A 169 17.89 -1.90 12.46
CA ASP A 169 19.08 -2.75 12.58
C ASP A 169 20.13 -2.37 11.53
N THR A 170 19.69 -2.09 10.30
CA THR A 170 20.59 -1.72 9.20
C THR A 170 20.70 -0.21 9.00
N GLY A 171 19.79 0.58 9.56
CA GLY A 171 19.65 2.01 9.30
C GLY A 171 19.12 2.33 7.90
N ASN A 172 18.70 1.33 7.14
CA ASN A 172 18.12 1.51 5.81
C ASN A 172 16.68 2.03 5.89
N ILE A 173 16.28 2.70 4.82
CA ILE A 173 14.96 3.31 4.68
C ILE A 173 14.38 2.80 3.38
N TYR A 174 13.24 2.12 3.44
CA TYR A 174 12.63 1.44 2.30
C TYR A 174 11.36 2.16 1.91
N LEU A 175 11.18 2.43 0.62
CA LEU A 175 9.88 2.80 0.08
C LEU A 175 8.93 1.62 0.27
N SER A 176 7.84 1.83 1.01
CA SER A 176 6.91 0.77 1.40
C SER A 176 5.48 1.02 0.90
N GLU A 177 5.09 2.26 0.65
CA GLU A 177 3.71 2.56 0.25
C GLU A 177 3.62 3.79 -0.67
N ILE A 178 2.67 3.75 -1.62
CA ILE A 178 2.29 4.87 -2.46
C ILE A 178 0.78 5.02 -2.37
N ARG A 179 0.29 6.24 -2.06
CA ARG A 179 -1.15 6.55 -2.06
C ARG A 179 -1.49 7.56 -3.14
N LEU A 180 -2.42 7.21 -4.00
CA LEU A 180 -3.06 8.12 -4.93
C LEU A 180 -4.29 8.74 -4.27
N CYS A 181 -4.52 10.04 -4.50
CA CYS A 181 -5.65 10.76 -3.91
C CYS A 181 -6.67 11.12 -4.99
N PHE A 182 -7.93 10.83 -4.72
CA PHE A 182 -9.05 11.12 -5.61
C PHE A 182 -10.09 11.98 -4.90
N GLN A 183 -10.71 12.89 -5.63
CA GLN A 183 -11.98 13.49 -5.23
C GLN A 183 -13.11 12.45 -5.32
N ARG A 184 -14.28 12.75 -4.75
CA ARG A 184 -15.45 11.84 -4.74
C ARG A 184 -15.96 11.47 -6.13
N ASP A 185 -15.72 12.34 -7.12
CA ASP A 185 -16.04 12.11 -8.52
C ASP A 185 -14.98 11.26 -9.27
N MET A 186 -14.03 10.68 -8.52
CA MET A 186 -12.91 9.87 -9.04
C MET A 186 -11.89 10.67 -9.85
N VAL A 187 -11.89 12.00 -9.75
CA VAL A 187 -10.84 12.84 -10.34
C VAL A 187 -9.59 12.74 -9.47
N LEU A 188 -8.48 12.36 -10.10
CA LEU A 188 -7.18 12.29 -9.44
C LEU A 188 -6.68 13.70 -9.09
N VAL A 189 -6.15 13.87 -7.88
CA VAL A 189 -5.63 15.13 -7.36
C VAL A 189 -4.33 14.93 -6.59
N ASP A 190 -3.59 16.03 -6.40
CA ASP A 190 -2.43 16.03 -5.51
C ASP A 190 -2.86 15.65 -4.09
N CYS A 191 -2.11 14.74 -3.48
CA CYS A 191 -2.33 14.36 -2.08
C CYS A 191 -1.93 15.50 -1.14
N LYS A 192 -2.87 15.94 -0.29
CA LYS A 192 -2.66 17.03 0.68
C LYS A 192 -2.30 16.45 2.06
N HIS A 193 -1.25 16.96 2.74
CA HIS A 193 -1.15 16.84 4.21
C HIS A 193 -0.36 17.97 4.90
N ASN A 194 -0.60 18.13 6.21
CA ASN A 194 -0.32 19.30 7.08
C ASN A 194 1.16 19.70 7.31
N GLN A 195 2.13 19.21 6.54
CA GLN A 195 3.51 19.71 6.62
C GLN A 195 4.01 20.20 5.27
N GLN A 196 4.06 21.53 5.20
CA GLN A 196 4.63 22.34 4.14
C GLN A 196 6.12 22.01 3.96
N LEU A 197 6.44 21.13 3.03
CA LEU A 197 7.79 21.03 2.48
C LEU A 197 7.86 21.95 1.24
N GLY A 198 8.70 22.99 1.33
CA GLY A 198 8.85 23.97 0.26
C GLY A 198 9.15 23.32 -1.09
N GLY A 199 8.36 23.69 -2.10
CA GLY A 199 8.63 23.40 -3.52
C GLY A 199 8.00 22.13 -4.10
N VAL A 200 7.57 21.16 -3.27
CA VAL A 200 6.77 19.99 -3.70
C VAL A 200 5.78 19.65 -2.59
N GLN A 201 4.53 20.08 -2.75
CA GLN A 201 3.42 19.76 -1.84
C GLN A 201 3.14 18.26 -1.90
N SER A 202 3.77 17.47 -1.04
CA SER A 202 3.51 16.04 -0.98
C SER A 202 3.51 15.50 0.44
N ALA A 203 2.51 14.68 0.76
CA ALA A 203 2.42 13.96 2.01
C ALA A 203 3.44 12.81 2.02
N THR A 204 4.50 12.91 2.83
CA THR A 204 5.46 11.81 2.99
C THR A 204 6.13 11.78 4.37
N ASN A 205 6.34 10.58 4.90
CA ASN A 205 7.22 10.36 6.07
C ASN A 205 8.65 9.96 5.64
N CYS A 206 8.92 9.88 4.34
CA CYS A 206 10.24 9.60 3.80
C CYS A 206 11.14 10.83 3.97
N PRO A 207 12.43 10.64 4.30
CA PRO A 207 13.34 11.76 4.45
C PRO A 207 13.67 12.39 3.09
N THR A 208 13.61 13.72 3.00
CA THR A 208 14.00 14.48 1.79
C THR A 208 15.52 14.69 1.70
N ASN A 209 16.23 14.60 2.82
CA ASN A 209 17.66 14.78 2.94
C ASN A 209 18.47 13.47 2.97
N LYS A 210 17.82 12.32 2.78
CA LYS A 210 18.47 11.01 2.70
C LYS A 210 17.98 10.27 1.46
N LEU A 211 18.79 9.30 1.02
CA LEU A 211 18.40 8.40 -0.06
C LEU A 211 17.70 7.17 0.52
N ILE A 212 16.61 6.76 -0.13
CA ILE A 212 15.80 5.60 0.23
C ILE A 212 16.01 4.45 -0.77
N ILE A 213 15.66 3.24 -0.37
CA ILE A 213 15.73 2.02 -1.19
C ILE A 213 14.33 1.72 -1.70
N TYR A 214 14.17 1.50 -3.00
CA TYR A 214 13.02 0.79 -3.56
C TYR A 214 13.42 -0.68 -3.71
N PRO A 215 13.07 -1.57 -2.77
CA PRO A 215 13.77 -2.84 -2.64
C PRO A 215 13.41 -3.82 -3.78
N GLY A 216 14.43 -4.32 -4.47
CA GLY A 216 14.29 -5.42 -5.44
C GLY A 216 14.62 -6.79 -4.84
N LYS A 217 14.61 -7.85 -5.66
CA LYS A 217 15.14 -9.17 -5.24
C LYS A 217 16.53 -8.95 -4.65
N ALA A 218 16.70 -9.33 -3.38
CA ALA A 218 18.05 -9.48 -2.85
C ALA A 218 18.76 -10.49 -3.75
N SER A 219 19.80 -10.04 -4.47
CA SER A 219 20.79 -10.96 -5.03
C SER A 219 21.47 -11.59 -3.83
N PHE A 220 20.92 -12.70 -3.34
CA PHE A 220 21.57 -13.55 -2.36
C PHE A 220 22.80 -14.14 -3.04
N ILE A 221 23.90 -13.39 -3.08
CA ILE A 221 25.21 -14.01 -3.18
C ILE A 221 25.32 -14.80 -1.88
N LYS A 222 25.13 -16.12 -1.96
CA LYS A 222 25.46 -17.04 -0.87
C LYS A 222 26.93 -16.84 -0.54
N THR A 223 27.26 -15.87 0.31
CA THR A 223 28.60 -15.79 0.88
C THR A 223 28.74 -17.04 1.75
N SER A 224 29.62 -17.94 1.32
CA SER A 224 29.90 -19.26 1.89
C SER A 224 30.34 -19.27 3.36
N ARG A 225 30.29 -18.13 4.06
CA ARG A 225 30.74 -17.97 5.44
C ARG A 225 29.66 -18.30 6.49
N GLN A 226 28.37 -18.19 6.16
CA GLN A 226 27.31 -18.49 7.14
C GLN A 226 26.96 -19.99 7.26
N HIS A 227 27.24 -20.81 6.25
CA HIS A 227 27.05 -22.27 6.37
C HIS A 227 28.01 -22.90 7.40
N LYS A 228 29.23 -22.36 7.59
CA LYS A 228 30.16 -22.93 8.57
C LYS A 228 29.75 -22.72 10.04
N ARG A 229 28.90 -21.74 10.36
CA ARG A 229 28.46 -21.51 11.74
C ARG A 229 27.31 -22.44 12.18
N MET A 230 26.40 -22.81 11.28
CA MET A 230 25.30 -23.72 11.63
C MET A 230 25.72 -25.20 11.73
N PHE A 231 26.76 -25.64 10.99
CA PHE A 231 27.23 -27.03 11.08
C PHE A 231 28.17 -27.28 12.28
N HIS A 232 28.94 -26.28 12.72
CA HIS A 232 29.79 -26.45 13.92
C HIS A 232 29.00 -26.50 15.22
N GLN A 233 27.83 -25.84 15.29
CA GLN A 233 27.01 -25.83 16.50
C GLN A 233 26.18 -27.12 16.67
N LYS A 234 25.80 -27.78 15.57
CA LYS A 234 25.15 -29.11 15.61
C LYS A 234 26.13 -30.24 15.97
N ALA A 235 27.39 -30.18 15.54
CA ALA A 235 28.40 -31.19 15.90
C ALA A 235 28.77 -31.14 17.41
N HIS A 236 28.81 -29.94 18.00
CA HIS A 236 29.18 -29.80 19.41
C HIS A 236 28.10 -30.25 20.40
N ASN A 237 26.83 -30.16 20.02
CA ASN A 237 25.70 -30.59 20.84
C ASN A 237 25.42 -32.10 20.73
N HIS A 238 25.81 -32.75 19.62
CA HIS A 238 25.63 -34.20 19.47
C HIS A 238 26.68 -35.01 20.26
N LEU A 239 27.87 -34.44 20.51
CA LEU A 239 28.91 -35.09 21.33
C LEU A 239 28.67 -34.94 22.84
N LYS A 240 27.91 -33.92 23.29
CA LYS A 240 27.60 -33.74 24.73
C LYS A 240 26.43 -34.57 25.24
N ASN A 241 25.56 -35.09 24.35
CA ASN A 241 24.40 -35.89 24.74
C ASN A 241 24.64 -37.41 24.71
N ASN A 242 25.83 -37.88 24.28
CA ASN A 242 26.19 -39.31 24.26
C ASN A 242 27.28 -39.65 25.30
N SER A 243 27.44 -38.84 26.36
CA SER A 243 28.44 -39.07 27.42
C SER A 243 27.83 -39.02 28.82
N LYS A 244 26.56 -39.43 28.97
CA LYS A 244 25.96 -39.79 30.25
C LYS A 244 25.27 -41.13 30.13
#